data_AF-A0A7Z7IJT1-F1
#
_entry.id   AF-A0A7Z7IJT1-F1
#
_cell.length_a   1.000
_cell.length_b   1.000
_cell.length_c   1.000
_cell.angle_alpha   90.00
_cell.angle_beta   90.00
_cell.angle_gamma   90.00
#
_symmetry.space_group_name_H-M   'P 1'
#
loop_
_entity.id
_entity.type
_entity.pdbx_description
1 polymer ?
#
loop_
_entity_poly.entity_id
_entity_poly.type
_entity_poly.pdbx_seq_one_letter_code
_entity_poly.pdbx_strand_id
1 'polypeptide(L)'
;MYPSAAEIYQLLGKAVVVQQSRPDAAVVPILVCRRAHPTTFWMAGQLGFVVIPMYRQFLGPHVEELKYLEVRNEVHFHDLTLGNGPGLRVSDRLKGAVRNKSIEFAQTWQRTVSDTRISATLLQLSRTTDRRDHAAWAEMVKELVVDNGWGDGWPVG
;
A
#
# COMPACT_ATOMS: atom_id res chain seq x y z
N MET A 1 -4.41 -0.54 -7.51
CA MET A 1 -4.57 -0.04 -6.13
C MET A 1 -5.06 1.38 -6.18
N TYR A 2 -6.25 1.60 -5.63
CA TYR A 2 -6.86 2.90 -5.39
C TYR A 2 -6.91 3.12 -3.88
N PRO A 3 -7.03 4.36 -3.38
CA PRO A 3 -7.19 4.62 -1.95
C PRO A 3 -8.37 3.88 -1.30
N SER A 4 -9.40 3.52 -2.07
CA SER A 4 -10.56 2.75 -1.59
C SER A 4 -10.33 1.23 -1.51
N ALA A 5 -9.15 0.73 -1.88
CA ALA A 5 -8.88 -0.70 -1.92
C ALA A 5 -8.58 -1.26 -0.52
N ALA A 6 -9.28 -2.34 -0.15
CA ALA A 6 -9.18 -2.95 1.18
C ALA A 6 -7.77 -3.45 1.52
N GLU A 7 -6.99 -3.90 0.53
CA GLU A 7 -5.65 -4.43 0.73
C GLU A 7 -4.67 -3.38 1.28
N ILE A 8 -4.92 -2.09 1.00
CA ILE A 8 -4.15 -0.98 1.60
C ILE A 8 -4.39 -0.98 3.10
N TYR A 9 -5.65 -0.99 3.52
CA TYR A 9 -6.00 -0.89 4.93
C TYR A 9 -5.71 -2.16 5.72
N GLN A 10 -5.73 -3.33 5.08
CA GLN A 10 -5.21 -4.56 5.66
C GLN A 10 -3.71 -4.45 5.99
N LEU A 11 -2.92 -3.86 5.09
CA LEU A 11 -1.50 -3.59 5.35
C LEU A 11 -1.35 -2.57 6.49
N LEU A 12 -2.05 -1.43 6.41
CA LEU A 12 -1.92 -0.36 7.40
C LEU A 12 -2.36 -0.82 8.79
N GLY A 13 -3.49 -1.53 8.91
CA GLY A 13 -3.95 -2.09 10.18
C GLY A 13 -2.95 -3.06 10.81
N LYS A 14 -2.31 -3.93 10.01
CA LYS A 14 -1.21 -4.79 10.49
C LYS A 14 -0.02 -3.95 10.97
N ALA A 15 0.35 -2.91 10.23
CA ALA A 15 1.44 -2.03 10.63
C ALA A 15 1.13 -1.25 11.91
N VAL A 16 -0.14 -0.90 12.16
CA VAL A 16 -0.57 -0.28 13.43
C VAL A 16 -0.27 -1.24 14.58
N VAL A 17 -0.70 -2.50 14.46
CA VAL A 17 -0.43 -3.54 15.47
C VAL A 17 1.07 -3.70 15.71
N VAL A 18 1.88 -3.71 14.64
CA VAL A 18 3.34 -3.80 14.76
C VAL A 18 3.91 -2.59 15.52
N GLN A 19 3.55 -1.35 15.17
CA GLN A 19 4.05 -0.17 15.87
C GLN A 19 3.62 -0.16 17.34
N GLN A 20 2.35 -0.48 17.64
CA GLN A 20 1.86 -0.52 19.02
C GLN A 20 2.61 -1.55 19.86
N SER A 21 2.97 -2.70 19.27
CA SER A 21 3.78 -3.73 19.94
C SER A 21 5.26 -3.35 20.10
N ARG A 22 5.73 -2.37 19.33
CA ARG A 22 7.14 -1.90 19.32
C ARG A 22 7.18 -0.38 19.15
N PRO A 23 6.82 0.41 20.19
CA PRO A 23 6.63 1.85 20.06
C PRO A 23 7.87 2.60 19.54
N ASP A 24 9.07 2.12 19.89
CA ASP A 24 10.34 2.75 19.53
C ASP A 24 10.91 2.26 18.19
N ALA A 25 10.29 1.27 17.55
CA ALA A 25 10.78 0.75 16.27
C ALA A 25 10.43 1.71 15.13
N ALA A 26 11.39 1.97 14.25
CA ALA A 26 11.13 2.63 12.97
C ALA A 26 10.42 1.66 12.02
N VAL A 27 9.08 1.69 12.01
CA VAL A 27 8.25 0.88 11.09
C VAL A 27 7.97 1.68 9.83
N VAL A 28 8.18 1.04 8.67
CA VAL A 28 7.80 1.58 7.36
C VAL A 28 6.88 0.58 6.67
N PRO A 29 5.57 0.85 6.57
CA PRO A 29 4.66 -0.01 5.82
C PRO A 29 4.96 0.11 4.32
N ILE A 30 5.05 -1.03 3.62
CA ILE A 30 5.35 -1.07 2.17
C ILE A 30 4.30 -1.90 1.44
N LEU A 31 3.56 -1.24 0.55
CA LEU A 31 2.60 -1.85 -0.37
C LEU A 31 3.27 -2.17 -1.71
N VAL A 32 3.55 -3.45 -1.95
CA VAL A 32 3.97 -3.94 -3.27
C VAL A 32 2.71 -4.36 -4.04
N CYS A 33 2.49 -3.78 -5.22
CA CYS A 33 1.28 -4.07 -6.00
C CYS A 33 1.54 -4.09 -7.51
N ARG A 34 0.57 -4.59 -8.29
CA ARG A 34 0.65 -4.61 -9.76
C ARG A 34 0.71 -3.19 -10.32
N ARG A 35 -0.29 -2.36 -10.00
CA ARG A 35 -0.40 -0.95 -10.40
C ARG A 35 -1.03 -0.14 -9.27
N ALA A 36 -0.68 1.13 -9.17
CA ALA A 36 -1.26 2.07 -8.22
C ALA A 36 -1.75 3.31 -8.95
N HIS A 37 -2.92 3.81 -8.55
CA HIS A 37 -3.47 5.07 -9.03
C HIS A 37 -2.67 6.24 -8.42
N PRO A 38 -2.46 7.36 -9.14
CA PRO A 38 -1.73 8.53 -8.62
C PRO A 38 -2.16 8.99 -7.22
N THR A 39 -3.47 8.99 -6.94
CA THR A 39 -4.01 9.38 -5.62
C THR A 39 -3.58 8.47 -4.48
N THR A 40 -3.19 7.22 -4.77
CA THR A 40 -2.63 6.31 -3.75
C THR A 40 -1.25 6.78 -3.29
N PHE A 41 -0.46 7.42 -4.16
CA PHE A 41 0.83 7.99 -3.77
C PHE A 41 0.67 9.24 -2.91
N TRP A 42 -0.39 10.01 -3.12
CA TRP A 42 -0.74 11.16 -2.28
C TRP A 42 -1.09 10.71 -0.87
N MET A 43 -2.02 9.75 -0.77
CA MET A 43 -2.38 9.09 0.49
C MET A 43 -1.13 8.52 1.19
N ALA A 44 -0.23 7.88 0.44
CA ALA A 44 1.02 7.30 0.94
C ALA A 44 1.93 8.34 1.60
N GLY A 45 2.10 9.51 0.98
CA GLY A 45 2.88 10.61 1.55
C GLY A 45 2.28 11.18 2.83
N GLN A 46 0.95 11.31 2.89
CA GLN A 46 0.27 11.88 4.06
C GLN A 46 0.24 10.92 5.27
N LEU A 47 0.13 9.62 5.02
CA LEU A 47 0.05 8.58 6.06
C LEU A 47 1.40 7.92 6.38
N GLY A 48 2.45 8.13 5.59
CA GLY A 48 3.79 7.60 5.86
C GLY A 48 4.03 6.15 5.44
N PHE A 49 3.35 5.66 4.40
CA PHE A 49 3.65 4.35 3.81
C PHE A 49 4.26 4.49 2.41
N VAL A 50 4.84 3.39 1.91
CA VAL A 50 5.47 3.34 0.59
C VAL A 50 4.65 2.49 -0.37
N VAL A 51 4.47 2.98 -1.60
CA VAL A 51 3.85 2.20 -2.68
C VAL A 51 4.90 1.84 -3.74
N ILE A 52 5.03 0.54 -4.03
CA ILE A 52 5.92 0.01 -5.05
C ILE A 52 5.07 -0.68 -6.14
N PRO A 53 4.73 0.01 -7.23
CA PRO A 53 4.07 -0.61 -8.37
C PRO A 53 5.07 -1.42 -9.21
N MET A 54 4.76 -2.68 -9.46
CA MET A 54 5.60 -3.59 -10.24
C MET A 54 5.40 -3.43 -11.76
N TYR A 55 4.19 -3.06 -12.20
CA TYR A 55 3.74 -3.01 -13.61
C TYR A 55 3.88 -4.32 -14.39
N ARG A 56 4.36 -5.38 -13.75
CA ARG A 56 4.51 -6.73 -14.28
C ARG A 56 3.98 -7.71 -13.25
N GLN A 57 3.43 -8.82 -13.73
CA GLN A 57 3.03 -9.96 -12.91
C GLN A 57 3.97 -11.12 -13.20
N PHE A 58 4.72 -11.55 -12.19
CA PHE A 58 5.64 -12.66 -12.34
C PHE A 58 4.92 -13.98 -12.11
N LEU A 59 5.04 -14.88 -13.09
CA LEU A 59 4.61 -16.27 -12.96
C LEU A 59 5.81 -17.11 -12.51
N GLY A 60 5.55 -18.05 -11.61
CA GLY A 60 6.59 -18.93 -11.09
C GLY A 60 7.19 -19.85 -12.16
N PRO A 61 8.37 -20.44 -11.89
CA PRO A 61 9.13 -21.27 -12.84
C PRO A 61 8.37 -22.47 -13.40
N HIS A 62 7.36 -22.93 -12.67
CA HIS A 62 6.66 -24.19 -12.96
C HIS A 62 5.48 -24.02 -13.91
N VAL A 63 5.23 -22.82 -14.42
CA VAL A 63 4.18 -22.58 -15.43
C VAL A 63 4.73 -22.88 -16.81
N GLU A 64 4.09 -23.81 -17.52
CA GLU A 64 4.41 -24.14 -18.92
C GLU A 64 4.24 -22.90 -19.82
N GLU A 65 5.24 -22.64 -20.66
CA GLU A 65 5.28 -21.45 -21.51
C GLU A 65 4.08 -21.34 -22.46
N LEU A 66 3.63 -22.46 -23.04
CA LEU A 66 2.46 -22.49 -23.94
C LEU A 66 1.18 -22.04 -23.23
N LYS A 67 0.92 -22.54 -22.02
CA LYS A 67 -0.24 -22.15 -21.20
C LYS A 67 -0.18 -20.68 -20.78
N TYR A 68 1.02 -20.17 -20.52
CA TYR A 68 1.24 -18.75 -20.24
C TYR A 68 0.96 -17.87 -21.48
N LEU A 69 1.43 -18.27 -22.66
CA LEU A 69 1.24 -17.51 -23.89
C LEU A 69 -0.23 -17.47 -24.31
N GLU A 70 -0.96 -18.57 -24.12
CA GLU A 70 -2.41 -18.64 -24.32
C GLU A 70 -3.13 -17.58 -23.48
N VAL A 71 -2.93 -17.59 -22.15
CA VAL A 71 -3.52 -16.60 -21.24
C VAL A 71 -3.07 -15.17 -21.58
N ARG A 72 -1.79 -14.95 -21.89
CA ARG A 72 -1.28 -13.62 -22.26
C ARG A 72 -1.98 -13.06 -23.49
N ASN A 73 -2.14 -13.87 -24.53
CA ASN A 73 -2.63 -13.44 -25.83
C ASN A 73 -4.15 -13.37 -25.88
N GLU A 74 -4.84 -14.36 -25.31
CA GLU A 74 -6.30 -14.51 -25.42
C GLU A 74 -7.09 -13.64 -24.44
N VAL A 75 -6.55 -13.38 -23.24
CA VAL A 75 -7.18 -12.49 -22.25
C VAL A 75 -6.41 -11.20 -22.02
N HIS A 76 -5.51 -10.86 -22.94
CA HIS A 76 -4.76 -9.60 -22.99
C HIS A 76 -3.98 -9.25 -21.72
N PHE A 77 -3.50 -10.25 -20.98
CA PHE A 77 -2.60 -10.06 -19.84
C PHE A 77 -1.14 -9.82 -20.28
N HIS A 78 -0.92 -8.75 -21.04
CA HIS A 78 0.35 -8.39 -21.66
C HIS A 78 1.51 -8.13 -20.67
N ASP A 79 1.21 -7.96 -19.39
CA ASP A 79 2.17 -7.70 -18.33
C ASP A 79 2.59 -8.95 -17.53
N LEU A 80 2.10 -10.14 -17.91
CA LEU A 80 2.62 -11.40 -17.39
C LEU A 80 4.06 -11.62 -17.86
N THR A 81 4.93 -12.09 -16.97
CA THR A 81 6.34 -12.36 -17.26
C THR A 81 6.75 -13.63 -16.52
N LEU A 82 7.32 -14.60 -17.22
CA LEU A 82 7.96 -15.74 -16.56
C LEU A 82 9.25 -15.26 -15.87
N GLY A 83 9.45 -15.61 -14.61
CA GLY A 83 10.66 -15.22 -13.91
C GLY A 83 10.81 -15.84 -12.53
N ASN A 84 12.06 -16.17 -12.20
CA ASN A 84 12.43 -16.88 -10.96
C ASN A 84 13.02 -15.96 -9.89
N GLY A 85 12.97 -14.63 -10.10
CA GLY A 85 13.67 -13.66 -9.26
C GLY A 85 12.75 -12.62 -8.63
N PRO A 86 13.15 -11.99 -7.52
CA PRO A 86 12.46 -10.81 -7.00
C PRO A 86 12.41 -9.77 -8.11
N GLY A 87 11.25 -9.15 -8.36
CA GLY A 87 11.14 -8.14 -9.40
C GLY A 87 12.22 -7.08 -9.20
N LEU A 88 13.15 -6.92 -10.16
CA LEU A 88 14.31 -6.02 -10.05
C LEU A 88 13.89 -4.63 -9.54
N ARG A 89 12.74 -4.16 -10.01
CA ARG A 89 12.10 -2.91 -9.59
C ARG A 89 11.81 -2.81 -8.08
N VAL A 90 11.40 -3.90 -7.42
CA VAL A 90 11.18 -3.93 -5.97
C VAL A 90 12.52 -3.84 -5.25
N SER A 91 13.51 -4.64 -5.66
CA SER A 91 14.88 -4.58 -5.13
C SER A 91 15.48 -3.18 -5.27
N ASP A 92 15.37 -2.56 -6.45
CA ASP A 92 15.92 -1.24 -6.73
C ASP A 92 15.25 -0.15 -5.88
N ARG A 93 13.92 -0.23 -5.71
CA ARG A 93 13.18 0.72 -4.87
C ARG A 93 13.54 0.58 -3.40
N LEU A 94 13.69 -0.65 -2.91
CA LEU A 94 14.12 -0.93 -1.54
C LEU A 94 15.55 -0.43 -1.29
N LYS A 95 16.48 -0.67 -2.22
CA LYS A 95 17.88 -0.26 -2.09
C LYS A 95 18.11 1.24 -2.27
N GLY A 96 17.26 1.91 -3.06
CA GLY A 96 17.35 3.33 -3.37
C GLY A 96 16.37 4.18 -2.57
N ALA A 97 15.26 4.56 -3.19
CA ALA A 97 14.34 5.58 -2.68
C ALA A 97 13.79 5.27 -1.27
N VAL A 98 13.45 4.00 -0.98
CA VAL A 98 12.95 3.60 0.34
C VAL A 98 14.05 3.73 1.38
N ARG A 99 15.26 3.22 1.10
CA ARG A 99 16.40 3.34 2.01
C ARG A 99 16.71 4.80 2.33
N ASN A 100 16.79 5.65 1.30
CA ASN A 100 17.18 7.06 1.44
C ASN A 100 16.16 7.89 2.23
N LYS A 101 14.87 7.53 2.17
CA LYS A 101 13.79 8.25 2.85
C LYS A 101 13.16 7.45 4.01
N SER A 102 13.79 6.36 4.43
CA SER A 102 13.22 5.44 5.41
C SER A 102 12.90 6.12 6.74
N ILE A 103 13.74 7.07 7.18
CA ILE A 103 13.52 7.86 8.38
C ILE A 103 12.29 8.76 8.24
N GLU A 104 12.17 9.49 7.13
CA GLU A 104 11.03 10.39 6.83
C GLU A 104 9.70 9.60 6.82
N PHE A 105 9.68 8.44 6.17
CA PHE A 105 8.51 7.58 6.13
C PHE A 105 8.18 7.02 7.52
N ALA A 106 9.18 6.53 8.26
CA ALA A 106 8.97 5.99 9.60
C ALA A 106 8.45 7.06 10.58
N GLN A 107 8.98 8.28 10.53
CA GLN A 107 8.51 9.41 11.34
C GLN A 107 7.07 9.80 10.99
N THR A 108 6.76 9.88 9.70
CA THR A 108 5.40 10.17 9.24
C THR A 108 4.43 9.09 9.70
N TRP A 109 4.81 7.81 9.56
CA TRP A 109 4.00 6.68 10.04
C TRP A 109 3.80 6.71 11.55
N GLN A 110 4.88 6.94 12.32
CA GLN A 110 4.82 7.02 13.77
C GLN A 110 3.89 8.15 14.23
N ARG A 111 3.96 9.32 13.60
CA ARG A 111 3.00 10.42 13.83
C ARG A 111 1.57 9.97 13.52
N THR A 112 1.35 9.33 12.37
CA THR A 112 0.03 8.85 11.94
C THR A 112 -0.62 7.91 12.94
N VAL A 113 0.14 6.96 13.49
CA VAL A 113 -0.41 5.97 14.44
C VAL A 113 -0.39 6.44 15.89
N SER A 114 0.30 7.54 16.19
CA SER A 114 0.22 8.21 17.50
C SER A 114 -1.11 8.95 17.68
N ASP A 115 -1.78 9.34 16.58
CA ASP A 115 -3.17 9.81 16.63
C ASP A 115 -4.09 8.61 16.90
N THR A 116 -4.73 8.63 18.07
CA THR A 116 -5.60 7.53 18.54
C THR A 116 -6.84 7.34 17.67
N ARG A 117 -7.40 8.42 17.09
CA ARG A 117 -8.58 8.36 16.22
C ARG A 117 -8.23 7.71 14.90
N ILE A 118 -7.12 8.13 14.28
CA ILE A 118 -6.63 7.54 13.02
C ILE A 118 -6.23 6.09 13.25
N SER A 119 -5.46 5.80 14.30
CA SER A 119 -5.05 4.43 14.63
C SER A 119 -6.25 3.51 14.84
N ALA A 120 -7.27 3.94 15.58
CA ALA A 120 -8.48 3.15 15.80
C ALA A 120 -9.26 2.92 14.49
N THR A 121 -9.36 3.97 13.66
CA THR A 121 -10.06 3.91 12.38
C THR A 121 -9.37 2.95 11.41
N LEU A 122 -8.03 2.99 11.31
CA LEU A 122 -7.25 2.07 10.47
C LEU A 122 -7.40 0.62 10.92
N LEU A 123 -7.43 0.35 12.24
CA LEU A 123 -7.66 -0.98 12.77
C LEU A 123 -9.06 -1.49 12.43
N GLN A 124 -10.08 -0.65 12.57
CA GLN A 124 -11.45 -1.01 12.21
C GLN A 124 -11.57 -1.29 10.71
N LEU A 125 -11.09 -0.38 9.88
CA LEU A 125 -11.14 -0.47 8.42
C LEU A 125 -10.40 -1.70 7.89
N SER A 126 -9.31 -2.12 8.54
CA SER A 126 -8.57 -3.35 8.17
C SER A 126 -9.38 -4.65 8.32
N ARG A 127 -10.47 -4.61 9.09
CA ARG A 127 -11.34 -5.76 9.40
C ARG A 127 -12.71 -5.66 8.73
N THR A 128 -13.07 -4.48 8.22
CA THR A 128 -14.37 -4.24 7.58
C THR A 128 -14.44 -4.95 6.23
N THR A 129 -15.43 -5.83 6.08
CA THR A 129 -15.71 -6.56 4.83
C THR A 129 -16.85 -5.94 4.02
N ASP A 130 -17.78 -5.24 4.67
CA ASP A 130 -18.87 -4.56 3.98
C ASP A 130 -18.35 -3.36 3.18
N ARG A 131 -18.78 -3.26 1.92
CA ARG A 131 -18.27 -2.23 0.99
C ARG A 131 -18.69 -0.82 1.38
N ARG A 132 -19.92 -0.63 1.88
CA ARG A 132 -20.44 0.70 2.23
C ARG A 132 -19.77 1.20 3.49
N ASP A 133 -19.67 0.34 4.50
CA ASP A 133 -18.97 0.67 5.75
C ASP A 133 -17.50 0.94 5.47
N HIS A 134 -16.85 0.12 4.62
CA HIS A 134 -15.47 0.33 4.22
C HIS A 134 -15.26 1.71 3.59
N ALA A 135 -16.15 2.14 2.70
CA ALA A 135 -16.07 3.47 2.09
C ALA A 135 -16.22 4.58 3.13
N ALA A 136 -17.18 4.47 4.05
CA ALA A 136 -17.40 5.46 5.11
C ALA A 136 -16.18 5.58 6.03
N TRP A 137 -15.61 4.46 6.45
CA TRP A 137 -14.39 4.44 7.25
C TRP A 137 -13.17 4.98 6.49
N ALA A 138 -13.05 4.71 5.19
CA ALA A 138 -11.96 5.26 4.38
C ALA A 138 -12.06 6.79 4.25
N GLU A 139 -13.26 7.35 4.08
CA GLU A 139 -13.46 8.80 4.11
C GLU A 139 -13.18 9.39 5.49
N MET A 140 -13.56 8.70 6.58
CA MET A 140 -13.20 9.12 7.95
C MET A 140 -11.68 9.25 8.13
N VAL A 141 -10.88 8.32 7.62
CA VAL A 141 -9.40 8.46 7.67
C VAL A 141 -8.94 9.72 6.94
N LYS A 142 -9.53 10.01 5.78
CA LYS A 142 -9.19 11.19 4.99
C LYS A 142 -9.58 12.49 5.71
N GLU A 143 -10.77 12.55 6.30
CA GLU A 143 -11.22 13.69 7.12
C GLU A 143 -10.28 13.93 8.30
N LEU A 144 -9.89 12.87 9.02
CA LEU A 144 -8.94 12.99 10.13
C LEU A 144 -7.55 13.47 9.69
N VAL A 145 -7.10 13.15 8.47
CA VAL A 145 -5.86 13.69 7.90
C VAL A 145 -5.97 15.20 7.67
N VAL A 146 -7.12 15.67 7.17
CA VAL A 146 -7.40 17.10 6.96
C VAL A 146 -7.51 17.84 8.29
N ASP A 147 -8.26 17.30 9.24
CA ASP A 147 -8.44 17.88 10.59
C ASP A 147 -7.12 18.06 11.33
N ASN A 148 -6.18 17.14 11.14
CA ASN A 148 -4.86 17.20 11.72
C ASN A 148 -3.88 18.13 10.96
N GLY A 149 -4.31 18.73 9.85
CA GLY A 149 -3.48 19.62 9.02
C GLY A 149 -2.34 18.89 8.31
N TRP A 150 -2.48 17.59 8.04
CA TRP A 150 -1.44 16.76 7.41
C TRP A 150 -1.47 16.79 5.89
N GLY A 151 -2.41 17.55 5.31
CA GLY A 151 -2.63 17.77 3.89
C GLY A 151 -4.13 17.94 3.61
N ASP A 152 -4.48 18.17 2.34
CA ASP A 152 -5.88 18.40 1.91
C ASP A 152 -6.66 17.08 1.69
N GLY A 153 -6.17 15.97 2.28
CA GLY A 153 -6.58 14.62 1.91
C GLY A 153 -6.14 14.25 0.49
N TRP A 154 -6.78 13.24 -0.10
CA TRP A 154 -6.52 12.82 -1.47
C TRP A 154 -7.77 12.94 -2.36
N PRO A 155 -7.61 13.27 -3.65
CA PRO A 155 -8.72 13.34 -4.60
C PRO A 155 -9.45 12.00 -4.68
N VAL A 156 -10.78 12.06 -4.85
CA VAL A 156 -11.57 10.89 -5.24
C VAL A 156 -11.20 10.59 -6.70
N GLY A 157 -10.70 9.38 -6.95
CA GLY A 157 -10.32 8.91 -8.29
C GLY A 157 -11.40 8.08 -8.94
#